data_AF-A0AAJ1DF43-F1
#
_entry.id   AF-A0AAJ1DF43-F1
#
_cell.length_a   1.000
_cell.length_b   1.000
_cell.length_c   1.000
_cell.angle_alpha   90.00
_cell.angle_beta   90.00
_cell.angle_gamma   90.00
#
_symmetry.space_group_name_H-M   'P 1'
#
loop_
_entity.id
_entity.type
_entity.pdbx_description
1 polymer ?
#
loop_
_entity_poly.entity_id
_entity_poly.type
_entity_poly.pdbx_seq_one_letter_code
_entity_poly.pdbx_strand_id
1 'polypeptide(L)'
;MMLFKDDSKKSLWNLSIIGLYIILIYLPDITRYKNIVMGLIGATALWYLVRDFRTIGQIFKNNLAYALFFLLLAIGYSVVISVEPALSLKEINKPILNGLLLFAIAFPIVLYKETPTAIAKMVMVSFAMGLLVIMAKELVQYYLEYQQNLLPFTTKSQLAHREISYALLFFFPIILALWALKKNHSIINWLLLSVVSLLFLFAILGTLARGAWVALAISTLLILIINRQWIFTLLSMGICVALFFGVTQLPNNQFINAKLKHKLSQTNSGLRFDGGTQGSALDLILEQPIKGYGYGNQLYHNVYNQQVKQHKNWVFKKSIGPHNVFLAFWFAGGILGLISLLYFCASFIAQGIQLIRKNQGIIRQAALVLLISFLGVYVLRGLFENAYINQVGILLGLMLALRYSLLNQPLDTPKKEDKSVS
;
A
#
# COMPACT_ATOMS: atom_id res chain seq x y z
N MET A 1 36.28 24.77 20.54
CA MET A 1 35.99 23.34 20.84
C MET A 1 34.76 22.96 20.02
N MET A 2 34.92 22.00 19.10
CA MET A 2 34.06 21.76 17.93
C MET A 2 32.61 21.39 18.28
N LEU A 3 31.65 22.22 17.88
CA LEU A 3 30.21 22.06 18.14
C LEU A 3 29.37 21.82 16.86
N PHE A 4 29.99 21.32 15.78
CA PHE A 4 29.29 20.99 14.54
C PHE A 4 29.93 19.76 13.86
N LYS A 5 29.53 18.54 14.24
CA LYS A 5 29.81 17.32 13.44
C LYS A 5 28.92 16.09 13.72
N ASP A 6 28.00 16.16 14.69
CA ASP A 6 27.34 14.95 15.23
C ASP A 6 25.85 14.82 14.83
N ASP A 7 25.15 15.94 14.60
CA ASP A 7 23.71 15.90 14.25
C ASP A 7 23.45 15.49 12.80
N SER A 8 24.36 15.81 11.87
CA SER A 8 24.23 15.41 10.46
C SER A 8 24.38 13.89 10.27
N LYS A 9 25.25 13.25 11.05
CA LYS A 9 25.45 11.80 11.01
C LYS A 9 24.25 11.03 11.58
N LYS A 10 23.67 11.53 12.68
CA LYS A 10 22.45 10.95 13.28
C LYS A 10 21.25 11.07 12.34
N SER A 11 21.06 12.24 11.74
CA SER A 11 20.01 12.45 10.75
C SER A 11 20.16 11.54 9.54
N LEU A 12 21.39 11.44 9.00
CA LEU A 12 21.68 10.52 7.90
C LEU A 12 21.38 9.07 8.29
N TRP A 13 21.79 8.62 9.48
CA TRP A 13 21.48 7.28 9.99
C TRP A 13 19.98 7.02 10.01
N ASN A 14 19.20 7.89 10.67
CA ASN A 14 17.75 7.74 10.82
C ASN A 14 17.03 7.64 9.48
N LEU A 15 17.36 8.53 8.55
CA LEU A 15 16.76 8.58 7.22
C LEU A 15 17.20 7.37 6.38
N SER A 16 18.47 6.97 6.45
CA SER A 16 19.02 5.84 5.69
C SER A 16 18.45 4.50 6.14
N ILE A 17 18.34 4.22 7.45
CA ILE A 17 17.84 2.92 7.92
C ILE A 17 16.36 2.73 7.55
N ILE A 18 15.54 3.77 7.67
CA ILE A 18 14.13 3.71 7.28
C ILE A 18 13.99 3.64 5.76
N GLY A 19 14.72 4.47 5.03
CA GLY A 19 14.68 4.46 3.57
C GLY A 19 15.12 3.13 2.99
N LEU A 20 16.20 2.54 3.53
CA LEU A 20 16.66 1.21 3.17
C LEU A 20 15.59 0.15 3.44
N TYR A 21 14.93 0.19 4.60
CA TYR A 21 13.86 -0.77 4.90
C TYR A 21 12.71 -0.70 3.89
N ILE A 22 12.29 0.52 3.53
CA ILE A 22 11.25 0.76 2.53
C ILE A 22 11.66 0.18 1.16
N ILE A 23 12.92 0.36 0.74
CA ILE A 23 13.40 -0.21 -0.53
C ILE A 23 13.33 -1.75 -0.50
N LEU A 24 13.67 -2.36 0.63
CA LEU A 24 13.78 -3.81 0.76
C LEU A 24 12.43 -4.51 0.97
N ILE A 25 11.40 -3.85 1.50
CA ILE A 25 10.20 -4.51 2.07
C ILE A 25 9.53 -5.54 1.14
N TYR A 26 9.44 -5.26 -0.16
CA TYR A 26 8.78 -6.13 -1.13
C TYR A 26 9.73 -7.06 -1.91
N LEU A 27 11.04 -7.00 -1.68
CA LEU A 27 11.98 -7.93 -2.30
C LEU A 27 11.85 -9.33 -1.67
N PRO A 28 11.56 -10.38 -2.45
CA PRO A 28 11.51 -11.74 -1.92
C PRO A 28 12.91 -12.23 -1.52
N ASP A 29 12.95 -13.29 -0.71
CA ASP A 29 14.16 -14.09 -0.41
C ASP A 29 15.35 -13.37 0.27
N ILE A 30 15.16 -12.13 0.70
CA ILE A 30 16.16 -11.35 1.48
C ILE A 30 15.77 -11.15 2.96
N THR A 31 15.00 -12.08 3.52
CA THR A 31 14.44 -11.98 4.88
C THR A 31 15.48 -11.70 5.95
N ARG A 32 16.69 -12.26 5.84
CA ARG A 32 17.80 -12.00 6.77
C ARG A 32 18.17 -10.51 6.82
N TYR A 33 18.33 -9.88 5.65
CA TYR A 33 18.68 -8.45 5.56
C TYR A 33 17.54 -7.56 6.05
N LYS A 34 16.29 -7.89 5.72
CA LYS A 34 15.11 -7.19 6.26
C LYS A 34 15.08 -7.21 7.78
N ASN A 35 15.35 -8.37 8.38
CA ASN A 35 15.36 -8.55 9.83
C ASN A 35 16.51 -7.78 10.50
N ILE A 36 17.70 -7.72 9.88
CA ILE A 36 18.82 -6.90 10.38
C ILE A 36 18.42 -5.43 10.42
N VAL A 37 17.92 -4.89 9.30
CA VAL A 37 17.51 -3.47 9.22
C VAL A 37 16.37 -3.19 10.20
N MET A 38 15.41 -4.10 10.31
CA MET A 38 14.32 -4.03 11.30
C MET A 38 14.84 -4.00 12.74
N GLY A 39 15.86 -4.81 13.06
CA GLY A 39 16.53 -4.80 14.36
C GLY A 39 17.23 -3.47 14.66
N LEU A 40 17.90 -2.88 13.66
CA LEU A 40 18.55 -1.56 13.78
C LEU A 40 17.53 -0.44 14.01
N ILE A 41 16.40 -0.48 13.30
CA ILE A 41 15.27 0.44 13.51
C ILE A 41 14.71 0.28 14.92
N GLY A 42 14.49 -0.95 15.38
CA GLY A 42 14.00 -1.25 16.73
C GLY A 42 14.95 -0.75 17.81
N ALA A 43 16.25 -1.01 17.69
CA ALA A 43 17.26 -0.53 18.63
C ALA A 43 17.31 1.01 18.70
N THR A 44 17.28 1.67 17.54
CA THR A 44 17.26 3.14 17.44
C THR A 44 15.98 3.71 18.06
N ALA A 45 14.83 3.10 17.78
CA ALA A 45 13.54 3.50 18.35
C ALA A 45 13.51 3.35 19.87
N LEU A 46 14.01 2.23 20.41
CA LEU A 46 14.11 1.99 21.85
C LEU A 46 15.03 3.01 22.53
N TRP A 47 16.16 3.32 21.92
CA TRP A 47 17.08 4.34 22.46
C TRP A 47 16.41 5.72 22.57
N TYR A 48 15.69 6.14 21.53
CA TYR A 48 14.93 7.38 21.58
C TYR A 48 13.76 7.33 22.57
N LEU A 49 13.05 6.21 22.65
CA LEU A 49 11.94 6.02 23.58
C LEU A 49 12.36 6.19 25.03
N VAL A 50 13.50 5.61 25.42
CA VAL A 50 14.04 5.73 26.78
C VAL A 50 14.47 7.17 27.08
N ARG A 51 15.09 7.86 26.10
CA ARG A 51 15.64 9.20 26.31
C ARG A 51 14.59 10.31 26.31
N ASP A 52 13.62 10.24 25.39
CA ASP A 52 12.71 11.33 25.04
C ASP A 52 11.22 10.90 25.13
N PHE A 53 10.89 10.02 26.06
CA PHE A 53 9.56 9.38 26.22
C PHE A 53 8.37 10.36 26.15
N ARG A 54 8.44 11.48 26.88
CA ARG A 54 7.34 12.47 26.95
C ARG A 54 7.07 13.09 25.58
N THR A 55 8.13 13.46 24.87
CA THR A 55 8.08 14.03 23.51
C THR A 55 7.52 13.02 22.52
N ILE A 56 7.99 11.78 22.60
CA ILE A 56 7.51 10.67 21.76
C ILE A 56 6.01 10.40 21.98
N GLY A 57 5.53 10.46 23.23
CA GLY A 57 4.10 10.32 23.53
C GLY A 57 3.22 11.34 22.81
N GLN A 58 3.73 12.54 22.50
CA GLN A 58 2.97 13.57 21.78
C GLN A 58 2.75 13.22 20.30
N ILE A 59 3.62 12.42 19.69
CA ILE A 59 3.48 11.96 18.31
C ILE A 59 2.13 11.25 18.11
N PHE A 60 1.73 10.45 19.09
CA PHE A 60 0.54 9.61 19.02
C PHE A 60 -0.74 10.30 19.54
N LYS A 61 -0.68 11.59 19.92
CA LYS A 61 -1.87 12.36 20.35
C LYS A 61 -2.59 12.97 19.15
N ASN A 62 -3.18 12.12 18.31
CA ASN A 62 -3.93 12.56 17.14
C ASN A 62 -4.96 11.52 16.68
N ASN A 63 -5.93 11.97 15.88
CA ASN A 63 -7.05 11.14 15.40
C ASN A 63 -6.59 9.89 14.62
N LEU A 64 -5.53 9.98 13.82
CA LEU A 64 -5.00 8.84 13.07
C LEU A 64 -4.40 7.76 13.98
N ALA A 65 -3.68 8.18 15.04
CA ALA A 65 -3.18 7.25 16.05
C ALA A 65 -4.32 6.66 16.89
N TYR A 66 -5.33 7.44 17.27
CA TYR A 66 -6.52 6.92 17.96
C TYR A 66 -7.30 5.91 17.11
N ALA A 67 -7.40 6.14 15.80
CA ALA A 67 -8.01 5.18 14.89
C ALA A 67 -7.21 3.86 14.78
N LEU A 68 -5.88 3.93 14.82
CA LEU A 68 -5.04 2.72 14.93
C LEU A 68 -5.32 1.98 16.24
N PHE A 69 -5.32 2.67 17.39
CA PHE A 69 -5.59 2.02 18.67
C PHE A 69 -6.97 1.40 18.72
N PHE A 70 -7.99 2.06 18.17
CA PHE A 70 -9.33 1.51 18.08
C PHE A 70 -9.39 0.25 17.19
N LEU A 71 -8.68 0.25 16.06
CA LEU A 71 -8.53 -0.94 15.20
C LEU A 71 -7.86 -2.10 15.95
N LEU A 72 -6.80 -1.82 16.73
CA LEU A 72 -6.12 -2.83 17.53
C LEU A 72 -6.99 -3.38 18.65
N LEU A 73 -7.80 -2.54 19.28
CA LEU A 73 -8.79 -2.97 20.28
C LEU A 73 -9.86 -3.87 19.63
N ALA A 74 -10.35 -3.54 18.44
CA ALA A 74 -11.29 -4.38 17.71
C ALA A 74 -10.67 -5.73 17.29
N ILE A 75 -9.40 -5.73 16.89
CA ILE A 75 -8.64 -6.97 16.62
C ILE A 75 -8.48 -7.79 17.92
N GLY A 76 -8.12 -7.16 19.03
CA GLY A 76 -8.03 -7.83 20.34
C GLY A 76 -9.37 -8.44 20.77
N TYR A 77 -10.46 -7.67 20.64
CA TYR A 77 -11.82 -8.15 20.84
C TYR A 77 -12.11 -9.38 19.98
N SER A 78 -11.78 -9.35 18.69
CA SER A 78 -12.02 -10.50 17.80
C SER A 78 -11.22 -11.76 18.18
N VAL A 79 -10.10 -11.65 18.89
CA VAL A 79 -9.44 -12.85 19.46
C VAL A 79 -10.20 -13.39 20.64
N VAL A 80 -10.65 -12.52 21.54
CA VAL A 80 -11.37 -12.90 22.77
C VAL A 80 -12.68 -13.63 22.42
N ILE A 81 -13.39 -13.16 21.40
CA ILE A 81 -14.66 -13.75 20.97
C ILE A 81 -14.51 -14.90 19.97
N SER A 82 -13.28 -15.23 19.56
CA SER A 82 -13.02 -16.19 18.50
C SER A 82 -13.55 -17.58 18.83
N VAL A 83 -14.07 -18.27 17.81
CA VAL A 83 -14.42 -19.69 17.93
C VAL A 83 -13.20 -20.59 18.12
N GLU A 84 -12.00 -20.14 17.71
CA GLU A 84 -10.72 -20.79 17.99
C GLU A 84 -9.67 -19.76 18.44
N PRO A 85 -9.66 -19.33 19.72
CA PRO A 85 -8.82 -18.22 20.20
C PRO A 85 -7.32 -18.44 19.98
N ALA A 86 -6.83 -19.67 20.14
CA ALA A 86 -5.43 -20.01 19.91
C ALA A 86 -5.00 -19.79 18.45
N LEU A 87 -5.89 -20.12 17.51
CA LEU A 87 -5.64 -19.91 16.07
C LEU A 87 -5.63 -18.41 15.75
N SER A 88 -6.60 -17.66 16.27
CA SER A 88 -6.67 -16.21 16.08
C SER A 88 -5.46 -15.47 16.67
N LEU A 89 -5.01 -15.88 17.86
CA LEU A 89 -3.81 -15.30 18.48
C LEU A 89 -2.55 -15.55 17.64
N LYS A 90 -2.41 -16.76 17.09
CA LYS A 90 -1.29 -17.11 16.18
C LYS A 90 -1.30 -16.26 14.91
N GLU A 91 -2.49 -15.97 14.37
CA GLU A 91 -2.69 -15.15 13.17
C GLU A 91 -2.41 -13.65 13.40
N ILE A 92 -2.45 -13.15 14.65
CA ILE A 92 -2.03 -11.77 14.98
C ILE A 92 -0.51 -11.59 14.92
N ASN A 93 0.25 -12.59 15.36
CA ASN A 93 1.67 -12.42 15.70
C ASN A 93 2.54 -11.89 14.56
N LYS A 94 2.34 -12.35 13.33
CA LYS A 94 3.15 -11.89 12.19
C LYS A 94 2.61 -10.63 11.50
N PRO A 95 1.34 -10.55 11.08
CA PRO A 95 0.87 -9.40 10.30
C PRO A 95 0.63 -8.14 11.14
N ILE A 96 0.15 -8.29 12.38
CA ILE A 96 -0.21 -7.15 13.22
C ILE A 96 0.97 -6.70 14.08
N LEU A 97 1.57 -7.59 14.87
CA LEU A 97 2.68 -7.21 15.76
C LEU A 97 3.95 -6.88 14.95
N ASN A 98 4.42 -7.81 14.11
CA ASN A 98 5.67 -7.64 13.37
C ASN A 98 5.55 -6.78 12.10
N GLY A 99 4.34 -6.40 11.71
CA GLY A 99 4.07 -5.58 10.54
C GLY A 99 3.49 -4.22 10.91
N LEU A 100 2.19 -4.19 11.15
CA LEU A 100 1.45 -2.95 11.42
C LEU A 100 2.02 -2.16 12.59
N LEU A 101 2.11 -2.78 13.77
CA LEU A 101 2.48 -2.10 15.02
C LEU A 101 3.95 -1.69 15.03
N LEU A 102 4.84 -2.60 14.66
CA LEU A 102 6.27 -2.35 14.66
C LEU A 102 6.61 -1.09 13.86
N PHE A 103 6.13 -0.97 12.63
CA PHE A 103 6.45 0.19 11.78
C PHE A 103 5.62 1.43 12.11
N ALA A 104 4.36 1.27 12.48
CA ALA A 104 3.52 2.40 12.89
C ALA A 104 4.07 3.12 14.13
N ILE A 105 4.76 2.40 15.01
CA ILE A 105 5.37 2.94 16.22
C ILE A 105 6.84 3.34 15.98
N ALA A 106 7.66 2.46 15.42
CA ALA A 106 9.10 2.69 15.35
C ALA A 106 9.48 3.82 14.38
N PHE A 107 8.79 3.95 13.24
CA PHE A 107 9.17 4.95 12.23
C PHE A 107 8.99 6.39 12.73
N PRO A 108 7.83 6.78 13.30
CA PRO A 108 7.68 8.10 13.91
C PRO A 108 8.69 8.37 15.03
N ILE A 109 9.01 7.35 15.84
CA ILE A 109 9.98 7.49 16.93
C ILE A 109 11.39 7.73 16.40
N VAL A 110 11.81 7.04 15.33
CA VAL A 110 13.14 7.26 14.75
C VAL A 110 13.22 8.61 14.03
N LEU A 111 12.11 9.09 13.46
CA LEU A 111 12.08 10.31 12.65
C LEU A 111 11.66 11.59 13.39
N TYR A 112 11.30 11.53 14.67
CA TYR A 112 10.69 12.66 15.39
C TYR A 112 11.52 13.96 15.44
N LYS A 113 12.85 13.87 15.29
CA LYS A 113 13.76 15.04 15.25
C LYS A 113 14.05 15.52 13.82
N GLU A 114 13.66 14.76 12.81
CA GLU A 114 13.96 15.06 11.40
C GLU A 114 13.04 16.15 10.85
N THR A 115 13.57 16.97 9.96
CA THR A 115 12.79 18.03 9.30
C THR A 115 11.75 17.47 8.33
N PRO A 116 10.63 18.17 8.07
CA PRO A 116 9.58 17.69 7.16
C PRO A 116 10.12 17.43 5.75
N THR A 117 11.02 18.29 5.29
CA THR A 117 11.65 18.20 3.97
C THR A 117 12.57 16.99 3.86
N ALA A 118 13.32 16.68 4.92
CA ALA A 118 14.21 15.50 4.94
C ALA A 118 13.40 14.20 4.91
N ILE A 119 12.34 14.11 5.73
CA ILE A 119 11.40 12.98 5.72
C ILE A 119 10.78 12.83 4.32
N ALA A 120 10.27 13.93 3.74
CA ALA A 120 9.66 13.91 2.42
C ALA A 120 10.64 13.45 1.32
N LYS A 121 11.90 13.94 1.33
CA LYS A 121 12.94 13.50 0.40
C LYS A 121 13.23 12.01 0.55
N MET A 122 13.38 11.53 1.79
CA MET A 122 13.61 10.11 2.07
C MET A 122 12.45 9.26 1.54
N VAL A 123 11.19 9.65 1.77
CA VAL A 123 10.02 8.95 1.22
C VAL A 123 10.09 8.89 -0.30
N MET A 124 10.30 10.02 -0.97
CA MET A 124 10.34 10.08 -2.43
C MET A 124 11.46 9.22 -3.02
N VAL A 125 12.68 9.31 -2.47
CA VAL A 125 13.84 8.52 -2.93
C VAL A 125 13.62 7.04 -2.67
N SER A 126 13.15 6.66 -1.49
CA SER A 126 12.99 5.25 -1.12
C SER A 126 11.88 4.59 -1.93
N PHE A 127 10.79 5.32 -2.24
CA PHE A 127 9.75 4.81 -3.13
C PHE A 127 10.23 4.67 -4.57
N ALA A 128 11.03 5.63 -5.07
CA ALA A 128 11.59 5.56 -6.42
C ALA A 128 12.56 4.38 -6.55
N MET A 129 13.49 4.25 -5.61
CA MET A 129 14.45 3.15 -5.56
C MET A 129 13.75 1.80 -5.37
N GLY A 130 12.76 1.72 -4.46
CA GLY A 130 11.95 0.52 -4.26
C GLY A 130 11.23 0.08 -5.55
N LEU A 131 10.64 1.03 -6.28
CA LEU A 131 10.01 0.75 -7.58
C LEU A 131 11.01 0.20 -8.59
N LEU A 132 12.15 0.87 -8.76
CA LEU A 132 13.19 0.46 -9.71
C LEU A 132 13.72 -0.94 -9.41
N VAL A 133 13.99 -1.23 -8.14
CA VAL A 133 14.49 -2.52 -7.69
C VAL A 133 13.46 -3.63 -7.92
N ILE A 134 12.18 -3.38 -7.66
CA ILE A 134 11.10 -4.33 -7.94
C ILE A 134 10.95 -4.57 -9.43
N MET A 135 10.93 -3.52 -10.26
CA MET A 135 10.84 -3.68 -11.71
C MET A 135 12.06 -4.42 -12.28
N ALA A 136 13.27 -4.13 -11.80
CA ALA A 136 14.47 -4.85 -12.20
C ALA A 136 14.37 -6.35 -11.87
N LYS A 137 13.94 -6.69 -10.66
CA LYS A 137 13.70 -8.08 -10.25
C LYS A 137 12.69 -8.76 -11.18
N GLU A 138 11.60 -8.08 -11.53
CA GLU A 138 10.57 -8.65 -12.40
C GLU A 138 11.07 -8.89 -13.82
N LEU A 139 11.85 -7.95 -14.38
CA LEU A 139 12.48 -8.13 -15.69
C LEU A 139 13.47 -9.30 -15.70
N VAL A 140 14.26 -9.45 -14.63
CA VAL A 140 15.14 -10.62 -14.46
C VAL A 140 14.32 -11.91 -14.41
N GLN A 141 13.21 -11.94 -13.67
CA GLN A 141 12.32 -13.11 -13.62
C GLN A 141 11.75 -13.44 -15.01
N TYR A 142 11.27 -12.46 -15.77
CA TYR A 142 10.80 -12.69 -17.15
C TYR A 142 11.91 -13.21 -18.06
N TYR A 143 13.14 -12.72 -17.90
CA TYR A 143 14.29 -13.20 -18.66
C TYR A 143 14.60 -14.67 -18.35
N LEU A 144 14.58 -15.06 -17.06
CA LEU A 144 14.78 -16.46 -16.64
C LEU A 144 13.65 -17.37 -17.13
N GLU A 145 12.40 -16.88 -17.13
CA GLU A 145 11.26 -17.60 -17.70
C GLU A 145 11.43 -17.81 -19.21
N TYR A 146 11.86 -16.77 -19.93
CA TYR A 146 12.12 -16.85 -21.36
C TYR A 146 13.20 -17.89 -21.68
N GLN A 147 14.28 -17.98 -20.89
CA GLN A 147 15.30 -19.03 -21.04
C GLN A 147 14.73 -20.45 -20.87
N GLN A 148 13.62 -20.60 -20.16
CA GLN A 148 12.90 -21.86 -19.96
C GLN A 148 11.76 -22.06 -20.98
N ASN A 149 11.71 -21.26 -22.06
CA ASN A 149 10.63 -21.22 -23.05
C ASN A 149 9.25 -20.92 -22.43
N LEU A 150 9.21 -20.21 -21.31
CA LEU A 150 7.98 -19.71 -20.70
C LEU A 150 7.71 -18.29 -21.19
N LEU A 151 6.60 -18.12 -21.89
CA LEU A 151 6.16 -16.81 -22.34
C LEU A 151 5.42 -16.06 -21.22
N PRO A 152 5.49 -14.71 -21.20
CA PRO A 152 4.67 -13.88 -20.34
C PRO A 152 3.17 -14.16 -20.49
N PHE A 153 2.38 -13.77 -19.49
CA PHE A 153 0.91 -13.91 -19.49
C PHE A 153 0.38 -15.35 -19.57
N THR A 154 1.21 -16.36 -19.33
CA THR A 154 0.78 -17.76 -19.19
C THR A 154 0.31 -18.06 -17.76
N THR A 155 -0.23 -19.26 -17.49
CA THR A 155 -0.61 -19.65 -16.12
C THR A 155 0.59 -19.85 -15.22
N LYS A 156 1.68 -20.43 -15.73
CA LYS A 156 2.91 -20.60 -14.95
C LYS A 156 3.53 -19.24 -14.61
N SER A 157 3.71 -18.38 -15.60
CA SER A 157 4.23 -17.02 -15.41
C SER A 157 3.35 -16.22 -14.43
N GLN A 158 2.01 -16.26 -14.59
CA GLN A 158 1.10 -15.58 -13.66
C GLN A 158 1.34 -15.97 -12.19
N LEU A 159 1.54 -17.25 -11.89
CA LEU A 159 1.74 -17.70 -10.51
C LEU A 159 3.03 -17.13 -9.90
N ALA A 160 4.08 -16.94 -10.69
CA ALA A 160 5.34 -16.34 -10.26
C ALA A 160 5.22 -14.82 -10.03
N HIS A 161 4.38 -14.14 -10.81
CA HIS A 161 4.29 -12.67 -10.82
C HIS A 161 3.10 -12.09 -10.05
N ARG A 162 2.07 -12.88 -9.70
CA ARG A 162 0.81 -12.33 -9.16
C ARG A 162 1.01 -11.47 -7.92
N GLU A 163 1.83 -11.91 -6.97
CA GLU A 163 2.01 -11.21 -5.69
C GLU A 163 2.77 -9.89 -5.81
N ILE A 164 3.60 -9.71 -6.86
CA ILE A 164 4.38 -8.46 -7.03
C ILE A 164 3.50 -7.24 -7.29
N SER A 165 2.26 -7.46 -7.74
CA SER A 165 1.31 -6.37 -7.96
C SER A 165 1.06 -5.55 -6.69
N TYR A 166 1.24 -6.13 -5.48
CA TYR A 166 1.14 -5.37 -4.23
C TYR A 166 2.27 -4.34 -4.14
N ALA A 167 3.50 -4.76 -4.42
CA ALA A 167 4.69 -3.92 -4.44
C ALA A 167 4.59 -2.82 -5.51
N LEU A 168 4.17 -3.20 -6.73
CA LEU A 168 4.00 -2.26 -7.84
C LEU A 168 3.00 -1.17 -7.50
N LEU A 169 1.83 -1.52 -6.96
CA LEU A 169 0.83 -0.53 -6.52
C LEU A 169 1.32 0.31 -5.34
N PHE A 170 2.05 -0.30 -4.41
CA PHE A 170 2.61 0.42 -3.26
C PHE A 170 3.55 1.52 -3.71
N PHE A 171 4.46 1.24 -4.64
CA PHE A 171 5.44 2.24 -5.09
C PHE A 171 4.98 3.13 -6.24
N PHE A 172 3.98 2.71 -7.02
CA PHE A 172 3.48 3.38 -8.23
C PHE A 172 3.34 4.91 -8.14
N PRO A 173 2.76 5.50 -7.07
CA PRO A 173 2.48 6.93 -7.03
C PRO A 173 3.71 7.81 -7.27
N ILE A 174 4.91 7.28 -7.03
CA ILE A 174 6.17 8.00 -7.21
C ILE A 174 6.40 8.45 -8.66
N ILE A 175 5.95 7.66 -9.65
CA ILE A 175 6.15 7.97 -11.08
C ILE A 175 5.53 9.33 -11.40
N LEU A 176 4.25 9.50 -11.04
CA LEU A 176 3.49 10.72 -11.31
C LEU A 176 3.83 11.85 -10.33
N ALA A 177 4.17 11.53 -9.09
CA ALA A 177 4.57 12.52 -8.10
C ALA A 177 5.89 13.21 -8.45
N LEU A 178 6.89 12.47 -8.95
CA LEU A 178 8.15 13.04 -9.43
C LEU A 178 7.93 13.93 -10.66
N TRP A 179 7.03 13.52 -11.55
CA TRP A 179 6.63 14.35 -12.69
C TRP A 179 6.04 15.68 -12.21
N ALA A 180 5.07 15.64 -11.29
CA ALA A 180 4.43 16.83 -10.76
C ALA A 180 5.35 17.79 -9.97
N LEU A 181 6.56 17.38 -9.58
CA LEU A 181 7.53 18.26 -8.91
C LEU A 181 8.27 19.20 -9.86
N LYS A 182 8.45 18.83 -11.14
CA LYS A 182 9.16 19.67 -12.10
C LYS A 182 8.18 20.60 -12.80
N LYS A 183 8.54 21.88 -12.91
CA LYS A 183 7.75 22.88 -13.67
C LYS A 183 8.00 22.74 -15.18
N ASN A 184 9.26 22.51 -15.56
CA ASN A 184 9.69 22.35 -16.95
C ASN A 184 10.30 20.96 -17.14
N HIS A 185 9.97 20.32 -18.26
CA HIS A 185 10.43 18.97 -18.59
C HIS A 185 11.29 18.98 -19.86
N SER A 186 12.54 18.51 -19.75
CA SER A 186 13.36 18.23 -20.91
C SER A 186 12.90 16.97 -21.64
N ILE A 187 13.36 16.79 -22.88
CA ILE A 187 13.08 15.58 -23.67
C ILE A 187 13.55 14.30 -22.96
N ILE A 188 14.65 14.38 -22.22
CA ILE A 188 15.17 13.26 -21.40
C ILE A 188 14.18 12.89 -20.30
N ASN A 189 13.55 13.88 -19.64
CA ASN A 189 12.55 13.59 -18.61
C ASN A 189 11.33 12.87 -19.21
N TRP A 190 10.90 13.28 -20.41
CA TRP A 190 9.81 12.62 -21.13
C TRP A 190 10.17 11.18 -21.51
N LEU A 191 11.36 10.97 -22.08
CA LEU A 191 11.85 9.64 -22.43
C LEU A 191 11.90 8.73 -21.21
N LEU A 192 12.44 9.22 -20.09
CA LEU A 192 12.54 8.46 -18.85
C LEU A 192 11.16 8.11 -18.28
N LEU A 193 10.23 9.08 -18.26
CA LEU A 193 8.85 8.81 -17.84
C LEU A 193 8.20 7.72 -18.71
N SER A 194 8.34 7.82 -20.03
CA SER A 194 7.76 6.86 -20.98
C SER A 194 8.35 5.46 -20.78
N VAL A 195 9.68 5.34 -20.68
CA VAL A 195 10.35 4.05 -20.47
C VAL A 195 9.93 3.43 -19.14
N VAL A 196 10.00 4.18 -18.04
CA VAL A 196 9.62 3.69 -16.70
C VAL A 196 8.14 3.29 -16.68
N SER A 197 7.26 4.10 -17.27
CA SER A 197 5.82 3.80 -17.32
C SER A 197 5.54 2.55 -18.16
N LEU A 198 6.23 2.36 -19.29
CA LEU A 198 6.06 1.19 -20.14
C LEU A 198 6.51 -0.09 -19.44
N LEU A 199 7.68 -0.07 -18.78
CA LEU A 199 8.17 -1.20 -17.99
C LEU A 199 7.23 -1.51 -16.81
N PHE A 200 6.74 -0.48 -16.13
CA PHE A 200 5.76 -0.62 -15.06
C PHE A 200 4.45 -1.25 -15.55
N LEU A 201 3.90 -0.74 -16.65
CA LEU A 201 2.67 -1.25 -17.25
C LEU A 201 2.83 -2.69 -17.71
N PHE A 202 3.98 -3.04 -18.30
CA PHE A 202 4.28 -4.43 -18.66
C PHE A 202 4.29 -5.34 -17.41
N ALA A 203 5.00 -4.94 -16.35
CA ALA A 203 5.07 -5.71 -15.12
C ALA A 203 3.70 -5.89 -14.45
N ILE A 204 2.88 -4.82 -14.35
CA ILE A 204 1.56 -4.91 -13.72
C ILE A 204 0.56 -5.69 -14.57
N LEU A 205 0.61 -5.59 -15.90
CA LEU A 205 -0.19 -6.42 -16.81
C LEU A 205 0.19 -7.90 -16.68
N GLY A 206 1.49 -8.19 -16.54
CA GLY A 206 2.01 -9.54 -16.37
C GLY A 206 1.45 -10.29 -15.17
N THR A 207 1.02 -9.57 -14.13
CA THR A 207 0.38 -10.17 -12.95
C THR A 207 -1.02 -10.75 -13.22
N LEU A 208 -1.67 -10.33 -14.32
CA LEU A 208 -3.07 -10.67 -14.67
C LEU A 208 -4.08 -10.44 -13.52
N ALA A 209 -3.73 -9.58 -12.56
CA ALA A 209 -4.54 -9.26 -11.40
C ALA A 209 -5.47 -8.07 -11.71
N ARG A 210 -6.67 -8.35 -12.22
CA ARG A 210 -7.66 -7.30 -12.60
C ARG A 210 -7.94 -6.30 -11.48
N GLY A 211 -8.02 -6.75 -10.23
CA GLY A 211 -8.21 -5.86 -9.08
C GLY A 211 -7.06 -4.86 -8.90
N ALA A 212 -5.83 -5.24 -9.28
CA ALA A 212 -4.69 -4.34 -9.27
C ALA A 212 -4.75 -3.31 -10.43
N TRP A 213 -5.24 -3.70 -11.60
CA TRP A 213 -5.44 -2.78 -12.73
C TRP A 213 -6.50 -1.72 -12.44
N VAL A 214 -7.62 -2.12 -11.83
CA VAL A 214 -8.66 -1.18 -11.39
C VAL A 214 -8.11 -0.23 -10.34
N ALA A 215 -7.39 -0.74 -9.34
CA ALA A 215 -6.75 0.09 -8.32
C ALA A 215 -5.75 1.08 -8.93
N LEU A 216 -4.95 0.65 -9.91
CA LEU A 216 -4.01 1.51 -10.64
C LEU A 216 -4.73 2.63 -11.38
N ALA A 217 -5.80 2.31 -12.12
CA ALA A 217 -6.56 3.27 -12.90
C ALA A 217 -7.17 4.37 -12.01
N ILE A 218 -7.84 3.97 -10.93
CA ILE A 218 -8.43 4.93 -9.97
C ILE A 218 -7.33 5.74 -9.28
N SER A 219 -6.23 5.12 -8.86
CA SER A 219 -5.10 5.81 -8.23
C SER A 219 -4.44 6.84 -9.15
N THR A 220 -4.28 6.50 -10.43
CA THR A 220 -3.78 7.39 -11.48
C THR A 220 -4.69 8.60 -11.63
N LEU A 221 -5.99 8.36 -11.80
CA LEU A 221 -6.99 9.42 -11.94
C LEU A 221 -6.97 10.38 -10.75
N LEU A 222 -6.94 9.84 -9.52
CA LEU A 222 -6.86 10.65 -8.29
C LEU A 222 -5.60 11.52 -8.25
N ILE A 223 -4.43 10.97 -8.58
CA ILE A 223 -3.18 11.75 -8.62
C ILE A 223 -3.29 12.89 -9.65
N LEU A 224 -3.76 12.59 -10.86
CA LEU A 224 -3.86 13.58 -11.93
C LEU A 224 -4.84 14.70 -11.59
N ILE A 225 -6.01 14.37 -11.01
CA ILE A 225 -6.99 15.35 -10.54
C ILE A 225 -6.40 16.22 -9.42
N ILE A 226 -5.79 15.59 -8.40
CA ILE A 226 -5.21 16.32 -7.26
C ILE A 226 -4.08 17.26 -7.73
N ASN A 227 -3.28 16.85 -8.71
CA ASN A 227 -2.23 17.67 -9.31
C ASN A 227 -2.73 18.60 -10.43
N ARG A 228 -4.03 18.61 -10.74
CA ARG A 228 -4.67 19.43 -11.79
C ARG A 228 -4.07 19.22 -13.19
N GLN A 229 -3.62 18.00 -13.48
CA GLN A 229 -3.00 17.60 -14.75
C GLN A 229 -4.07 17.09 -15.74
N TRP A 230 -5.01 17.97 -16.12
CA TRP A 230 -6.17 17.61 -16.95
C TRP A 230 -5.81 17.09 -18.34
N ILE A 231 -4.75 17.61 -18.96
CA ILE A 231 -4.28 17.14 -20.27
C ILE A 231 -3.86 15.67 -20.21
N PHE A 232 -3.09 15.29 -19.18
CA PHE A 232 -2.72 13.89 -18.95
C PHE A 232 -3.94 13.02 -18.63
N THR A 233 -4.94 13.57 -17.96
CA THR A 233 -6.20 12.85 -17.69
C THR A 233 -6.90 12.51 -19.01
N LEU A 234 -7.10 13.49 -19.89
CA LEU A 234 -7.73 13.27 -21.20
C LEU A 234 -6.90 12.33 -22.08
N LEU A 235 -5.58 12.50 -22.13
CA LEU A 235 -4.68 11.61 -22.87
C LEU A 235 -4.76 10.17 -22.35
N SER A 236 -4.72 9.97 -21.02
CA SER A 236 -4.81 8.64 -20.43
C SER A 236 -6.13 7.96 -20.75
N MET A 237 -7.25 8.69 -20.69
CA MET A 237 -8.57 8.19 -21.07
C MET A 237 -8.60 7.80 -22.55
N GLY A 238 -8.09 8.67 -23.44
CA GLY A 238 -8.01 8.40 -24.88
C GLY A 238 -7.17 7.15 -25.20
N ILE A 239 -6.00 7.01 -24.57
CA ILE A 239 -5.14 5.84 -24.73
C ILE A 239 -5.84 4.57 -24.23
N CYS A 240 -6.49 4.61 -23.06
CA CYS A 240 -7.23 3.45 -22.54
C CYS A 240 -8.35 3.02 -23.48
N VAL A 241 -9.11 3.97 -24.03
CA VAL A 241 -10.17 3.69 -25.01
C VAL A 241 -9.60 3.09 -26.28
N ALA A 242 -8.53 3.68 -26.84
CA ALA A 242 -7.86 3.17 -28.03
C ALA A 242 -7.30 1.75 -27.83
N LEU A 243 -6.64 1.49 -26.69
CA LEU A 243 -6.12 0.17 -26.35
C LEU A 243 -7.24 -0.86 -26.16
N PHE A 244 -8.37 -0.47 -25.54
CA PHE A 244 -9.52 -1.37 -25.38
C PHE A 244 -10.08 -1.79 -26.73
N PHE A 245 -10.34 -0.85 -27.64
CA PHE A 245 -10.78 -1.16 -29.00
C PHE A 245 -9.73 -2.00 -29.75
N GLY A 246 -8.45 -1.65 -29.66
CA GLY A 246 -7.37 -2.41 -30.29
C GLY A 246 -7.33 -3.88 -29.85
N VAL A 247 -7.40 -4.14 -28.54
CA VAL A 247 -7.37 -5.52 -28.00
C VAL A 247 -8.57 -6.36 -28.44
N THR A 248 -9.76 -5.75 -28.59
CA THR A 248 -10.94 -6.49 -29.06
C THR A 248 -10.81 -6.97 -30.51
N GLN A 249 -10.15 -6.19 -31.35
CA GLN A 249 -10.01 -6.45 -32.80
C GLN A 249 -8.78 -7.30 -33.16
N LEU A 250 -7.77 -7.38 -32.28
CA LEU A 250 -6.52 -8.09 -32.58
C LEU A 250 -6.70 -9.63 -32.56
N PRO A 251 -6.18 -10.36 -33.57
CA PRO A 251 -6.11 -11.81 -33.51
C PRO A 251 -5.15 -12.28 -32.42
N ASN A 252 -5.37 -13.50 -31.91
CA ASN A 252 -4.48 -14.08 -30.91
C ASN A 252 -3.09 -14.30 -31.53
N ASN A 253 -2.04 -13.91 -30.82
CA ASN A 253 -0.66 -14.13 -31.22
C ASN A 253 0.21 -14.58 -30.03
N GLN A 254 1.52 -14.70 -30.24
CA GLN A 254 2.46 -15.16 -29.19
C GLN A 254 2.53 -14.23 -27.97
N PHE A 255 2.20 -12.93 -28.12
CA PHE A 255 2.26 -11.93 -27.04
C PHE A 255 0.88 -11.65 -26.42
N ILE A 256 -0.14 -11.47 -27.25
CA ILE A 256 -1.54 -11.32 -26.89
C ILE A 256 -2.20 -12.70 -27.01
N ASN A 257 -1.92 -13.53 -26.00
CA ASN A 257 -2.50 -14.86 -25.93
C ASN A 257 -3.99 -14.80 -25.52
N ALA A 258 -4.70 -15.92 -25.71
CA ALA A 258 -6.12 -16.01 -25.39
C ALA A 258 -6.44 -15.66 -23.92
N LYS A 259 -5.51 -15.92 -22.98
CA LYS A 259 -5.70 -15.66 -21.56
C LYS A 259 -5.66 -14.17 -21.24
N LEU A 260 -4.68 -13.44 -21.78
CA LEU A 260 -4.59 -11.98 -21.64
C LEU A 260 -5.82 -11.32 -22.28
N LYS A 261 -6.18 -11.73 -23.50
CA LYS A 261 -7.38 -11.22 -24.20
C LYS A 261 -8.65 -11.45 -23.38
N HIS A 262 -8.86 -12.67 -22.88
CA HIS A 262 -9.98 -12.98 -21.99
C HIS A 262 -9.97 -12.11 -20.72
N LYS A 263 -8.81 -11.93 -20.07
CA LYS A 263 -8.72 -11.10 -18.86
C LYS A 263 -9.03 -9.61 -19.12
N LEU A 264 -8.66 -9.09 -20.29
CA LEU A 264 -8.93 -7.72 -20.70
C LEU A 264 -10.40 -7.51 -21.13
N SER A 265 -11.05 -8.51 -21.73
CA SER A 265 -12.45 -8.42 -22.17
C SER A 265 -13.47 -8.81 -21.10
N GLN A 266 -13.05 -9.42 -19.99
CA GLN A 266 -13.96 -9.88 -18.95
C GLN A 266 -14.57 -8.71 -18.15
N THR A 267 -15.86 -8.44 -18.38
CA THR A 267 -16.64 -7.38 -17.70
C THR A 267 -17.31 -7.84 -16.42
N ASN A 268 -17.44 -9.15 -16.18
CA ASN A 268 -18.04 -9.68 -14.94
C ASN A 268 -17.01 -9.83 -13.80
N SER A 269 -17.52 -9.87 -12.56
CA SER A 269 -16.72 -10.01 -11.33
C SER A 269 -16.11 -11.41 -11.14
N GLY A 270 -16.35 -12.34 -12.05
CA GLY A 270 -15.97 -13.74 -11.94
C GLY A 270 -16.79 -14.47 -10.86
N LEU A 271 -16.16 -15.38 -10.14
CA LEU A 271 -16.80 -16.20 -9.09
C LEU A 271 -16.74 -15.51 -7.71
N ARG A 272 -16.98 -14.20 -7.65
CA ARG A 272 -16.90 -13.44 -6.38
C ARG A 272 -18.25 -13.31 -5.69
N PHE A 273 -19.32 -13.07 -6.44
CA PHE A 273 -20.68 -12.95 -5.93
C PHE A 273 -21.45 -14.27 -6.07
N ASP A 274 -22.74 -14.30 -5.71
CA ASP A 274 -23.65 -15.43 -5.91
C ASP A 274 -23.12 -16.79 -5.41
N GLY A 275 -22.77 -16.86 -4.11
CA GLY A 275 -22.15 -18.06 -3.51
C GLY A 275 -20.65 -18.23 -3.84
N GLY A 276 -20.06 -17.29 -4.58
CA GLY A 276 -18.62 -17.11 -4.76
C GLY A 276 -17.90 -16.63 -3.50
N THR A 277 -16.67 -16.14 -3.63
CA THR A 277 -15.82 -15.80 -2.46
C THR A 277 -16.42 -14.76 -1.51
N GLN A 278 -16.92 -13.64 -2.05
CA GLN A 278 -17.50 -12.55 -1.27
C GLN A 278 -18.95 -12.87 -0.87
N GLY A 279 -19.70 -13.55 -1.74
CA GLY A 279 -21.07 -13.97 -1.43
C GLY A 279 -21.12 -14.93 -0.24
N SER A 280 -20.29 -15.98 -0.27
CA SER A 280 -20.20 -16.93 0.83
C SER A 280 -19.59 -16.34 2.11
N ALA A 281 -18.68 -15.37 1.99
CA ALA A 281 -18.22 -14.60 3.16
C ALA A 281 -19.37 -13.80 3.79
N LEU A 282 -20.23 -13.19 2.97
CA LEU A 282 -21.39 -12.45 3.44
C LEU A 282 -22.42 -13.37 4.11
N ASP A 283 -22.70 -14.54 3.54
CA ASP A 283 -23.58 -15.54 4.15
C ASP A 283 -23.12 -15.87 5.58
N LEU A 284 -21.83 -16.15 5.76
CA LEU A 284 -21.23 -16.39 7.08
C LEU A 284 -21.33 -15.16 7.99
N ILE A 285 -21.04 -13.95 7.48
CA ILE A 285 -21.14 -12.72 8.28
C ILE A 285 -22.56 -12.51 8.79
N LEU A 286 -23.57 -12.77 7.97
CA LEU A 286 -24.98 -12.53 8.30
C LEU A 286 -25.52 -13.50 9.36
N GLU A 287 -24.89 -14.64 9.58
CA GLU A 287 -25.18 -15.51 10.72
C GLU A 287 -24.77 -14.88 12.07
N GLN A 288 -23.66 -14.12 12.12
CA GLN A 288 -23.18 -13.42 13.33
C GLN A 288 -22.67 -11.98 13.05
N PRO A 289 -23.55 -11.06 12.61
CA PRO A 289 -23.12 -9.77 12.04
C PRO A 289 -22.57 -8.79 13.08
N ILE A 290 -23.01 -8.92 14.33
CA ILE A 290 -22.62 -8.03 15.44
C ILE A 290 -21.35 -8.55 16.12
N LYS A 291 -21.32 -9.85 16.46
CA LYS A 291 -20.23 -10.46 17.21
C LYS A 291 -19.02 -10.74 16.30
N GLY A 292 -19.23 -11.42 15.18
CA GLY A 292 -18.17 -12.00 14.35
C GLY A 292 -17.67 -13.35 14.88
N TYR A 293 -16.74 -13.96 14.14
CA TYR A 293 -16.24 -15.32 14.36
C TYR A 293 -14.84 -15.39 14.95
N GLY A 294 -14.05 -14.33 14.76
CA GLY A 294 -12.68 -14.19 15.24
C GLY A 294 -11.65 -13.85 14.16
N TYR A 295 -10.47 -13.40 14.58
CA TYR A 295 -9.42 -12.92 13.68
C TYR A 295 -8.68 -14.05 12.95
N GLY A 296 -8.31 -13.81 11.68
CA GLY A 296 -7.33 -14.63 10.95
C GLY A 296 -7.89 -15.32 9.69
N ASN A 297 -7.06 -15.43 8.66
CA ASN A 297 -7.45 -16.09 7.40
C ASN A 297 -7.63 -17.59 7.61
N GLN A 298 -6.77 -18.21 8.43
CA GLN A 298 -6.90 -19.63 8.75
C GLN A 298 -8.20 -19.93 9.49
N LEU A 299 -8.61 -19.06 10.41
CA LEU A 299 -9.90 -19.19 11.10
C LEU A 299 -11.07 -19.12 10.11
N TYR A 300 -11.05 -18.14 9.21
CA TYR A 300 -12.05 -18.07 8.13
C TYR A 300 -12.11 -19.36 7.31
N HIS A 301 -10.95 -19.89 6.92
CA HIS A 301 -10.90 -21.15 6.16
C HIS A 301 -11.51 -22.32 6.94
N ASN A 302 -11.26 -22.43 8.24
CA ASN A 302 -11.82 -23.47 9.09
C ASN A 302 -13.35 -23.39 9.15
N VAL A 303 -13.88 -22.22 9.53
CA VAL A 303 -15.33 -21.98 9.61
C VAL A 303 -16.00 -22.25 8.27
N TYR A 304 -15.43 -21.71 7.18
CA TYR A 304 -15.94 -21.95 5.84
C TYR A 304 -16.01 -23.44 5.48
N ASN A 305 -14.91 -24.18 5.68
CA ASN A 305 -14.81 -25.58 5.29
C ASN A 305 -15.72 -26.49 6.14
N GLN A 306 -16.09 -26.07 7.35
CA GLN A 306 -17.10 -26.76 8.16
C GLN A 306 -18.51 -26.52 7.61
N GLN A 307 -18.82 -25.28 7.21
CA GLN A 307 -20.16 -24.89 6.75
C GLN A 307 -20.44 -25.24 5.27
N VAL A 308 -19.42 -25.39 4.43
CA VAL A 308 -19.61 -25.63 2.98
C VAL A 308 -20.45 -26.87 2.64
N LYS A 309 -20.55 -27.85 3.55
CA LYS A 309 -21.41 -29.03 3.39
C LYS A 309 -22.91 -28.69 3.46
N GLN A 310 -23.25 -27.65 4.23
CA GLN A 310 -24.62 -27.18 4.45
C GLN A 310 -25.04 -26.17 3.37
N HIS A 311 -24.08 -25.45 2.78
CA HIS A 311 -24.31 -24.46 1.73
C HIS A 311 -24.05 -25.03 0.33
N LYS A 312 -25.02 -25.78 -0.20
CA LYS A 312 -24.91 -26.42 -1.54
C LYS A 312 -24.69 -25.40 -2.67
N ASN A 313 -25.25 -24.20 -2.54
CA ASN A 313 -25.16 -23.08 -3.47
C ASN A 313 -23.77 -22.42 -3.52
N TRP A 314 -22.87 -22.69 -2.58
CA TRP A 314 -21.51 -22.12 -2.63
C TRP A 314 -20.69 -22.73 -3.76
N VAL A 315 -20.05 -21.87 -4.55
CA VAL A 315 -19.27 -22.26 -5.74
C VAL A 315 -18.02 -23.05 -5.35
N PHE A 316 -17.30 -22.59 -4.33
CA PHE A 316 -16.04 -23.23 -3.91
C PHE A 316 -16.31 -24.27 -2.83
N LYS A 317 -15.88 -25.52 -3.06
CA LYS A 317 -16.01 -26.59 -2.05
C LYS A 317 -14.84 -26.63 -1.05
N LYS A 318 -13.86 -25.76 -1.24
CA LYS A 318 -12.76 -25.49 -0.32
C LYS A 318 -12.53 -23.98 -0.28
N SER A 319 -12.37 -23.43 0.92
CA SER A 319 -12.17 -22.01 1.11
C SER A 319 -10.93 -21.51 0.37
N ILE A 320 -11.09 -20.41 -0.37
CA ILE A 320 -9.99 -19.61 -0.93
C ILE A 320 -9.89 -18.23 -0.26
N GLY A 321 -10.71 -17.98 0.76
CA GLY A 321 -10.76 -16.74 1.53
C GLY A 321 -11.86 -15.78 1.05
N PRO A 322 -12.14 -14.72 1.82
CA PRO A 322 -13.18 -13.75 1.46
C PRO A 322 -12.79 -12.87 0.26
N HIS A 323 -11.50 -12.72 -0.03
CA HIS A 323 -10.96 -11.84 -1.09
C HIS A 323 -11.54 -10.42 -1.03
N ASN A 324 -11.68 -9.89 0.20
CA ASN A 324 -12.11 -8.54 0.51
C ASN A 324 -11.73 -8.23 1.95
N VAL A 325 -10.87 -7.23 2.17
CA VAL A 325 -10.39 -6.84 3.51
C VAL A 325 -11.54 -6.37 4.41
N PHE A 326 -12.50 -5.64 3.87
CA PHE A 326 -13.63 -5.13 4.65
C PHE A 326 -14.53 -6.26 5.14
N LEU A 327 -14.82 -7.24 4.27
CA LEU A 327 -15.53 -8.45 4.67
C LEU A 327 -14.71 -9.29 5.64
N ALA A 328 -13.39 -9.38 5.48
CA ALA A 328 -12.54 -10.09 6.42
C ALA A 328 -12.59 -9.50 7.85
N PHE A 329 -12.60 -8.16 7.97
CA PHE A 329 -12.74 -7.50 9.28
C PHE A 329 -14.15 -7.59 9.84
N TRP A 330 -15.17 -7.53 8.99
CA TRP A 330 -16.55 -7.73 9.43
C TRP A 330 -16.77 -9.18 9.92
N PHE A 331 -16.27 -10.17 9.18
CA PHE A 331 -16.28 -11.55 9.63
C PHE A 331 -15.54 -11.72 10.97
N ALA A 332 -14.38 -11.09 11.12
CA ALA A 332 -13.54 -11.28 12.29
C ALA A 332 -14.14 -10.70 13.57
N GLY A 333 -14.48 -9.42 13.57
CA GLY A 333 -14.92 -8.69 14.78
C GLY A 333 -16.36 -8.18 14.70
N GLY A 334 -17.16 -8.70 13.78
CA GLY A 334 -18.51 -8.22 13.53
C GLY A 334 -18.51 -6.75 13.11
N ILE A 335 -19.59 -6.05 13.46
CA ILE A 335 -19.75 -4.62 13.14
C ILE A 335 -18.64 -3.77 13.76
N LEU A 336 -18.10 -4.16 14.92
CA LEU A 336 -16.98 -3.46 15.56
C LEU A 336 -15.70 -3.55 14.70
N GLY A 337 -15.43 -4.75 14.15
CA GLY A 337 -14.34 -4.97 13.20
C GLY A 337 -14.47 -4.08 11.96
N LEU A 338 -15.67 -4.03 11.36
CA LEU A 338 -15.92 -3.20 10.17
C LEU A 338 -15.78 -1.70 10.47
N ILE A 339 -16.45 -1.19 11.51
CA ILE A 339 -16.42 0.23 11.87
C ILE A 339 -15.01 0.68 12.19
N SER A 340 -14.24 -0.13 12.92
CA SER A 340 -12.86 0.21 13.28
C SER A 340 -11.96 0.34 12.04
N LEU A 341 -12.10 -0.55 11.05
CA LEU A 341 -11.38 -0.46 9.79
C LEU A 341 -11.82 0.77 8.96
N LEU A 342 -13.12 1.04 8.89
CA LEU A 342 -13.64 2.22 8.17
C LEU A 342 -13.15 3.52 8.82
N TYR A 343 -13.17 3.62 10.15
CA TYR A 343 -12.66 4.76 10.89
C TYR A 343 -11.15 4.94 10.68
N PHE A 344 -10.38 3.85 10.67
CA PHE A 344 -8.95 3.88 10.33
C PHE A 344 -8.70 4.41 8.92
N CYS A 345 -9.40 3.88 7.91
CA CYS A 345 -9.31 4.33 6.53
C CYS A 345 -9.69 5.81 6.39
N ALA A 346 -10.81 6.24 6.97
CA ALA A 346 -11.27 7.63 6.93
C ALA A 346 -10.26 8.58 7.59
N SER A 347 -9.69 8.18 8.73
CA SER A 347 -8.69 8.97 9.46
C SER A 347 -7.39 9.11 8.67
N PHE A 348 -6.94 8.05 8.00
CA PHE A 348 -5.75 8.09 7.15
C PHE A 348 -5.97 9.03 5.96
N ILE A 349 -7.12 8.90 5.29
CA ILE A 349 -7.50 9.73 4.14
C ILE A 349 -7.59 11.20 4.55
N ALA A 350 -8.28 11.50 5.66
CA ALA A 350 -8.42 12.86 6.17
C ALA A 350 -7.06 13.49 6.50
N GLN A 351 -6.16 12.74 7.15
CA GLN A 351 -4.82 13.21 7.46
C GLN A 351 -3.99 13.46 6.19
N GLY A 352 -4.03 12.56 5.21
CA GLY A 352 -3.35 12.72 3.93
C GLY A 352 -3.85 13.95 3.17
N ILE A 353 -5.17 14.13 3.04
CA ILE A 353 -5.78 15.30 2.40
C ILE A 353 -5.36 16.59 3.12
N GLN A 354 -5.36 16.59 4.45
CA GLN A 354 -4.95 17.76 5.23
C GLN A 354 -3.50 18.15 4.93
N LEU A 355 -2.58 17.18 4.88
CA LEU A 355 -1.18 17.42 4.56
C LEU A 355 -0.99 17.90 3.11
N ILE A 356 -1.71 17.32 2.16
CA ILE A 356 -1.64 17.72 0.74
C ILE A 356 -2.15 19.15 0.55
N ARG A 357 -3.22 19.55 1.23
CA ARG A 357 -3.82 20.89 1.10
C ARG A 357 -3.00 21.99 1.76
N LYS A 358 -2.34 21.69 2.88
CA LYS A 358 -1.60 22.69 3.67
C LYS A 358 -0.15 22.89 3.23
N ASN A 359 0.39 22.02 2.39
CA ASN A 359 1.80 22.04 2.00
C ASN A 359 1.97 22.16 0.48
N GLN A 360 3.20 22.45 0.05
CA GLN A 360 3.57 22.55 -1.36
C GLN A 360 4.85 21.75 -1.65
N GLY A 361 5.24 21.70 -2.93
CA GLY A 361 6.48 21.06 -3.38
C GLY A 361 6.60 19.60 -2.93
N ILE A 362 7.80 19.23 -2.44
CA ILE A 362 8.14 17.85 -2.12
C ILE A 362 7.34 17.26 -0.95
N ILE A 363 6.96 18.07 0.04
CA ILE A 363 6.17 17.61 1.19
C ILE A 363 4.75 17.23 0.73
N ARG A 364 4.14 18.08 -0.11
CA ARG A 364 2.83 17.81 -0.72
C ARG A 364 2.86 16.51 -1.54
N GLN A 365 3.89 16.32 -2.35
CA GLN A 365 4.02 15.11 -3.18
C GLN A 365 4.32 13.87 -2.34
N ALA A 366 5.14 13.96 -1.30
CA ALA A 366 5.36 12.84 -0.38
C ALA A 366 4.06 12.43 0.34
N ALA A 367 3.28 13.40 0.83
CA ALA A 367 1.97 13.12 1.42
C ALA A 367 0.99 12.48 0.41
N LEU A 368 1.02 12.92 -0.86
CA LEU A 368 0.24 12.32 -1.94
C LEU A 368 0.67 10.89 -2.22
N VAL A 369 1.98 10.62 -2.29
CA VAL A 369 2.52 9.26 -2.45
C VAL A 369 2.02 8.36 -1.34
N LEU A 370 2.19 8.75 -0.07
CA LEU A 370 1.72 7.96 1.07
C LEU A 370 0.20 7.70 1.04
N LEU A 371 -0.60 8.71 0.71
CA LEU A 371 -2.05 8.59 0.60
C LEU A 371 -2.48 7.64 -0.52
N ILE A 372 -1.90 7.80 -1.72
CA ILE A 372 -2.32 7.01 -2.88
C ILE A 372 -1.78 5.58 -2.78
N SER A 373 -0.61 5.36 -2.21
CA SER A 373 -0.12 4.01 -1.90
C SER A 373 -1.05 3.30 -0.91
N PHE A 374 -1.56 4.04 0.09
CA PHE A 374 -2.53 3.51 1.03
C PHE A 374 -3.85 3.14 0.34
N LEU A 375 -4.42 4.09 -0.43
CA LEU A 375 -5.67 3.89 -1.16
C LEU A 375 -5.56 2.76 -2.19
N GLY A 376 -4.50 2.74 -2.99
CA GLY A 376 -4.30 1.77 -4.06
C GLY A 376 -4.19 0.33 -3.54
N VAL A 377 -3.37 0.11 -2.51
CA VAL A 377 -3.09 -1.23 -2.00
C VAL A 377 -4.17 -1.73 -1.04
N TYR A 378 -4.62 -0.91 -0.09
CA TYR A 378 -5.43 -1.39 1.04
C TYR A 378 -6.91 -1.11 0.90
N VAL A 379 -7.29 -0.02 0.23
CA VAL A 379 -8.70 0.33 0.02
C VAL A 379 -9.17 -0.25 -1.30
N LEU A 380 -8.65 0.25 -2.42
CA LEU A 380 -9.12 -0.06 -3.76
C LEU A 380 -8.86 -1.52 -4.13
N ARG A 381 -7.62 -2.00 -3.97
CA ARG A 381 -7.34 -3.42 -4.18
C ARG A 381 -7.91 -4.29 -3.06
N GLY A 382 -7.97 -3.77 -1.83
CA GLY A 382 -8.56 -4.47 -0.68
C GLY A 382 -10.04 -4.81 -0.85
N LEU A 383 -10.77 -4.16 -1.76
CA LEU A 383 -12.13 -4.56 -2.15
C LEU A 383 -12.19 -5.88 -2.93
N PHE A 384 -11.06 -6.34 -3.49
CA PHE A 384 -11.01 -7.46 -4.43
C PHE A 384 -10.06 -8.58 -4.01
N GLU A 385 -9.24 -8.34 -2.99
CA GLU A 385 -8.25 -9.27 -2.45
C GLU A 385 -8.07 -9.02 -0.94
N ASN A 386 -7.57 -10.01 -0.22
CA ASN A 386 -7.14 -9.83 1.17
C ASN A 386 -5.78 -9.10 1.16
N ALA A 387 -5.78 -7.77 1.29
CA ALA A 387 -4.54 -7.00 1.36
C ALA A 387 -3.77 -7.33 2.66
N TYR A 388 -2.47 -7.56 2.52
CA TYR A 388 -1.60 -7.85 3.67
C TYR A 388 -1.39 -6.59 4.51
N ILE A 389 -2.03 -6.51 5.68
CA ILE A 389 -2.00 -5.29 6.54
C ILE A 389 -0.60 -4.99 7.12
N ASN A 390 0.32 -5.96 7.05
CA ASN A 390 1.67 -5.82 7.57
C ASN A 390 2.41 -4.58 7.04
N GLN A 391 2.25 -4.20 5.77
CA GLN A 391 2.95 -3.03 5.21
C GLN A 391 2.18 -1.71 5.41
N VAL A 392 0.95 -1.73 5.96
CA VAL A 392 0.20 -0.50 6.32
C VAL A 392 0.97 0.29 7.37
N GLY A 393 1.62 -0.41 8.31
CA GLY A 393 2.39 0.19 9.38
C GLY A 393 3.48 1.15 8.88
N ILE A 394 4.07 0.85 7.72
CA ILE A 394 5.07 1.71 7.07
C ILE A 394 4.43 3.04 6.65
N LEU A 395 3.33 2.99 5.90
CA LEU A 395 2.65 4.20 5.42
C LEU A 395 2.12 5.04 6.60
N LEU A 396 1.57 4.36 7.61
CA LEU A 396 1.06 4.98 8.82
C LEU A 396 2.18 5.66 9.62
N GLY A 397 3.29 4.97 9.83
CA GLY A 397 4.45 5.51 10.54
C GLY A 397 5.04 6.72 9.82
N LEU A 398 5.17 6.68 8.50
CA LEU A 398 5.65 7.83 7.72
C LEU A 398 4.68 9.01 7.75
N MET A 399 3.37 8.75 7.69
CA MET A 399 2.33 9.77 7.77
C MET A 399 2.34 10.48 9.15
N LEU A 400 2.45 9.70 10.23
CA LEU A 400 2.56 10.22 11.60
C LEU A 400 3.86 11.02 11.80
N ALA A 401 4.99 10.53 11.30
CA ALA A 401 6.27 11.22 11.35
C ALA A 401 6.22 12.58 10.64
N LEU A 402 5.71 12.59 9.40
CA LEU A 402 5.61 13.81 8.60
C LEU A 402 4.68 14.85 9.26
N ARG A 403 3.52 14.40 9.78
CA ARG A 403 2.59 15.25 10.52
C ARG A 403 3.24 15.85 11.76
N TYR A 404 3.90 15.04 12.58
CA TYR A 404 4.53 15.49 13.83
C TYR A 404 5.64 16.50 13.55
N SER A 405 6.50 16.21 12.57
CA SER A 405 7.57 17.11 12.15
C SER A 405 7.03 18.47 11.68
N LEU A 406 5.95 18.49 10.89
CA LEU A 406 5.32 19.73 10.42
C LEU A 406 4.71 20.60 11.54
N LEU A 407 4.26 20.00 12.64
CA LEU A 407 3.70 20.73 13.77
C LEU A 407 4.78 21.38 14.64
N ASN A 408 5.95 20.73 14.76
CA ASN A 408 7.01 21.16 15.67
C ASN A 408 8.15 21.93 14.98
N GLN A 409 8.26 21.78 13.65
CA GLN A 409 9.23 22.49 12.82
C GLN A 409 8.50 23.05 11.58
N PRO A 410 7.56 23.99 11.75
CA PRO A 410 6.91 24.63 10.62
C PRO A 410 7.97 25.28 9.72
N LEU A 411 7.84 25.09 8.41
CA LEU A 411 8.66 25.82 7.45
C LEU A 411 8.38 27.32 7.61
N ASP A 412 9.42 28.14 7.66
CA ASP A 412 9.27 29.59 7.57
C ASP A 412 8.36 29.93 6.38
N THR A 413 7.19 30.49 6.68
CA THR A 413 6.28 30.98 5.64
C THR A 413 7.04 32.00 4.80
N PRO A 414 7.09 31.87 3.46
CA PRO A 414 7.64 32.94 2.65
C PRO A 414 6.79 34.19 2.93
N LYS A 415 7.44 35.24 3.43
CA LYS A 415 6.83 36.57 3.53
C LYS A 415 6.24 36.87 2.16
N LYS A 416 4.94 37.20 2.12
CA LYS A 416 4.31 37.77 0.92
C LYS A 416 5.25 38.89 0.46
N GLU A 417 5.86 38.73 -0.72
CA GLU A 417 6.46 39.85 -1.40
C GLU A 417 5.39 40.92 -1.51
N ASP A 418 5.69 42.06 -0.88
CA ASP A 418 4.85 43.22 -0.89
C ASP A 418 4.64 43.62 -2.34
N LYS A 419 3.41 43.46 -2.84
CA LYS A 419 3.00 44.08 -4.10
C LYS A 419 2.78 45.56 -3.82
N SER A 420 3.87 46.26 -3.60
CA SER A 420 3.94 47.71 -3.66
C SER A 420 5.27 48.06 -4.30
N VAL A 421 5.24 48.40 -5.58
CA VAL A 421 5.80 49.63 -6.15
C VAL A 421 5.33 49.71 -7.61
N SER A 422 4.53 50.77 -7.85
CA SER A 422 4.16 51.48 -9.10
C SER A 422 4.02 50.71 -10.40
#